data_AF-A0A516GV38-F1
#
_entry.id   AF-A0A516GV38-F1
#
_cell.length_a   1.000
_cell.length_b   1.000
_cell.length_c   1.000
_cell.angle_alpha   90.00
_cell.angle_beta   90.00
_cell.angle_gamma   90.00
#
_symmetry.space_group_name_H-M   'P 1'
#
loop_
_entity.id
_entity.type
_entity.pdbx_description
1 polymer ?
#
loop_
_entity_poly.entity_id
_entity_poly.type
_entity_poly.pdbx_seq_one_letter_code
_entity_poly.pdbx_strand_id
1 'polypeptide(L)'
;MVKEKDLNTPPALITRDWLAIERTKLANERTFLAYFRTFMVFLGTGLTIIKMHMFVQMEWFGIVLLIMAPIILAIGIFRLIKVRNIIREHYNV
;
A
#
# COMPACT_ATOMS: atom_id res chain seq x y z
N MET A 1 19.50 -15.86 -42.90
CA MET A 1 19.64 -14.55 -42.22
C MET A 1 18.23 -14.00 -42.02
N VAL A 2 17.63 -14.29 -40.86
CA VAL A 2 16.24 -13.89 -40.54
C VAL A 2 16.28 -12.49 -39.93
N LYS A 3 15.38 -11.66 -40.45
CA LYS A 3 15.29 -10.20 -40.32
C LYS A 3 15.17 -9.78 -38.85
N GLU A 4 16.18 -9.05 -38.39
CA GLU A 4 16.21 -8.32 -37.13
C GLU A 4 15.42 -7.01 -37.29
N LYS A 5 14.09 -7.04 -37.16
CA LYS A 5 13.29 -5.81 -37.27
C LYS A 5 11.97 -5.81 -36.51
N ASP A 6 11.97 -6.29 -35.27
CA ASP A 6 10.81 -6.15 -34.37
C ASP A 6 11.27 -5.73 -32.97
N LEU A 7 11.90 -4.54 -32.90
CA LEU A 7 12.33 -3.90 -31.63
C LEU A 7 11.38 -2.75 -31.22
N ASN A 8 10.12 -2.73 -31.68
CA ASN A 8 9.23 -1.58 -31.37
C ASN A 8 7.72 -1.85 -31.44
N THR A 9 7.28 -3.00 -30.95
CA THR A 9 5.86 -3.25 -30.65
C THR A 9 5.78 -3.81 -29.23
N PRO A 10 4.98 -3.21 -28.31
CA PRO A 10 4.68 -3.89 -27.06
C PRO A 10 4.05 -5.23 -27.45
N PRO A 11 4.67 -6.37 -27.08
CA PRO A 11 4.16 -7.67 -27.48
C PRO A 11 2.72 -7.74 -27.00
N ALA A 12 1.79 -8.04 -27.91
CA ALA A 12 0.39 -8.22 -27.57
C ALA A 12 0.32 -9.14 -26.35
N LEU A 13 0.04 -8.56 -25.17
CA LEU A 13 0.06 -9.26 -23.90
C LEU A 13 -0.85 -10.47 -24.06
N ILE A 14 -0.26 -11.66 -24.11
CA ILE A 14 -1.02 -12.90 -24.08
C ILE A 14 -1.87 -12.82 -22.81
N THR A 15 -3.13 -13.24 -22.83
CA THR A 15 -4.08 -13.14 -21.69
C THR A 15 -3.50 -13.62 -20.36
N ARG A 16 -2.48 -14.49 -20.43
CA ARG A 16 -1.66 -15.00 -19.33
C ARG A 16 -0.80 -13.94 -18.64
N ASP A 17 -0.17 -13.03 -19.39
CA ASP A 17 0.64 -11.95 -18.85
C ASP A 17 -0.22 -10.90 -18.15
N TRP A 18 -1.41 -10.62 -18.69
CA TRP A 18 -2.41 -9.78 -18.03
C TRP A 18 -2.85 -10.37 -16.69
N LEU A 19 -3.16 -11.67 -16.66
CA LEU A 19 -3.53 -12.38 -15.43
C LEU A 19 -2.36 -12.50 -14.43
N ALA A 20 -1.11 -12.47 -14.91
CA ALA A 20 0.07 -12.43 -14.04
C ALA A 20 0.26 -11.05 -13.39
N ILE A 21 0.03 -9.96 -14.14
CA ILE A 21 0.06 -8.57 -13.64
C ILE A 21 -1.05 -8.33 -12.63
N GLU A 22 -2.25 -8.85 -12.88
CA GLU A 22 -3.38 -8.68 -11.96
C GLU A 22 -3.13 -9.39 -10.62
N ARG A 23 -2.49 -10.57 -10.65
CA ARG A 23 -2.11 -11.30 -9.44
C ARG A 23 -1.05 -10.57 -8.62
N THR A 24 -0.05 -9.95 -9.24
CA THR A 24 0.95 -9.13 -8.54
C THR A 24 0.33 -7.84 -7.98
N LYS A 25 -0.59 -7.21 -8.71
CA LYS A 25 -1.34 -6.05 -8.22
C LYS A 25 -2.19 -6.40 -6.99
N LEU A 26 -2.96 -7.49 -7.05
CA LEU A 26 -3.82 -7.93 -5.95
C LEU A 26 -3.01 -8.34 -4.71
N ALA A 27 -1.83 -8.94 -4.91
CA ALA A 27 -0.90 -9.22 -3.82
C ALA A 27 -0.39 -7.93 -3.14
N ASN A 28 -0.09 -6.89 -3.92
CA ASN A 28 0.39 -5.62 -3.40
C ASN A 28 -0.71 -4.81 -2.69
N GLU A 29 -1.96 -4.87 -3.19
CA GLU A 29 -3.14 -4.34 -2.50
C GLU A 29 -3.41 -5.06 -1.17
N ARG A 30 -3.21 -6.38 -1.12
CA ARG A 30 -3.30 -7.15 0.13
C ARG A 30 -2.28 -6.68 1.15
N THR A 31 -1.03 -6.43 0.73
CA THR A 31 -0.01 -5.89 1.62
C THR A 31 -0.39 -4.50 2.13
N PHE A 32 -0.96 -3.64 1.27
CA PHE A 32 -1.50 -2.34 1.70
C PHE A 32 -2.63 -2.47 2.73
N LEU A 33 -3.60 -3.36 2.49
CA LEU A 33 -4.69 -3.62 3.43
C LEU A 33 -4.18 -4.18 4.76
N ALA A 34 -3.08 -4.95 4.76
CA ALA A 34 -2.43 -5.39 5.99
C ALA A 34 -1.82 -4.22 6.77
N TYR A 35 -1.14 -3.27 6.10
CA TYR A 35 -0.68 -2.03 6.73
C TYR A 35 -1.84 -1.19 7.27
N PHE A 36 -2.93 -1.06 6.50
CA PHE A 36 -4.14 -0.37 6.92
C PHE A 36 -4.79 -1.00 8.16
N ARG A 37 -4.82 -2.34 8.23
CA ARG A 37 -5.28 -3.06 9.42
C ARG A 37 -4.44 -2.72 10.64
N THR A 38 -3.11 -2.77 10.53
CA THR A 38 -2.24 -2.41 11.66
C THR A 38 -2.47 -0.97 12.11
N PHE A 39 -2.62 -0.05 11.15
CA PHE A 39 -2.98 1.34 11.45
C PHE A 39 -4.28 1.45 12.24
N MET A 40 -5.36 0.79 11.81
CA MET A 40 -6.65 0.85 12.51
C MET A 40 -6.56 0.29 13.93
N VAL A 41 -5.80 -0.78 14.14
CA VAL A 41 -5.58 -1.34 15.48
C VAL A 41 -4.85 -0.32 16.37
N PHE A 42 -3.74 0.24 15.90
CA PHE A 42 -2.99 1.25 16.66
C PHE A 42 -3.81 2.51 16.94
N LEU A 43 -4.59 2.99 15.96
CA LEU A 43 -5.47 4.15 16.12
C LEU A 43 -6.59 3.85 17.12
N GLY A 44 -7.26 2.70 17.00
CA GLY A 44 -8.31 2.28 17.92
C GLY A 44 -7.79 2.13 19.35
N THR A 45 -6.70 1.40 19.55
CA THR A 45 -6.07 1.22 20.87
C THR A 45 -5.59 2.55 21.45
N GLY A 46 -4.96 3.42 20.66
CA GLY A 46 -4.52 4.75 21.11
C GLY A 46 -5.69 5.63 21.56
N LEU A 47 -6.78 5.65 20.78
CA LEU A 47 -8.00 6.40 21.16
C LEU A 47 -8.68 5.81 22.40
N THR A 48 -8.74 4.49 22.53
CA THR A 48 -9.31 3.83 23.72
C THR A 48 -8.52 4.17 24.97
N ILE A 49 -7.18 4.18 24.91
CA ILE A 49 -6.32 4.51 26.06
C ILE A 49 -6.53 5.97 26.48
N ILE A 50 -6.56 6.91 25.54
CA ILE A 50 -6.76 8.35 25.85
C ILE A 50 -8.15 8.61 26.42
N LYS A 51 -9.18 7.94 25.90
CA LYS A 51 -10.58 8.17 26.31
C LYS A 51 -10.96 7.44 27.61
N MET A 52 -10.23 6.39 27.99
CA MET A 52 -10.46 5.68 29.23
C MET A 52 -9.84 6.42 30.42
N HIS A 53 -10.71 6.92 31.30
CA HIS A 53 -10.36 7.61 32.53
C HIS A 53 -9.58 6.76 33.56
N MET A 54 -9.44 5.44 33.31
CA MET A 54 -8.66 4.50 34.12
C MET A 54 -7.16 4.55 33.81
N PHE A 55 -6.74 5.14 32.67
CA PHE A 55 -5.37 5.11 32.17
C PHE A 55 -4.70 6.50 32.12
N VAL A 56 -5.13 7.44 32.96
CA VAL A 56 -4.62 8.83 32.98
C VAL A 56 -3.08 8.90 33.11
N GLN A 57 -2.47 7.98 33.85
CA GLN A 57 -0.99 7.91 33.96
C GLN A 57 -0.29 7.41 32.68
N MET A 58 -1.01 6.78 31.76
CA MET A 58 -0.50 6.25 30.49
C MET A 58 -0.97 7.06 29.26
N GLU A 59 -1.55 8.25 29.44
CA GLU A 59 -1.98 9.10 28.32
C GLU A 59 -0.87 9.36 27.31
N TRP A 60 0.38 9.52 27.78
CA TRP A 60 1.54 9.70 26.92
C TRP A 60 1.75 8.53 25.96
N PHE A 61 1.53 7.29 26.40
CA PHE A 61 1.60 6.10 25.54
C PHE A 61 0.52 6.14 24.45
N GLY A 62 -0.68 6.60 24.79
CA GLY A 62 -1.77 6.81 23.83
C GLY A 62 -1.41 7.83 22.74
N ILE A 63 -0.80 8.95 23.13
CA ILE A 63 -0.35 10.00 22.20
C ILE A 63 0.76 9.48 21.27
N VAL A 64 1.75 8.74 21.80
CA VAL A 64 2.81 8.12 20.99
C VAL A 64 2.21 7.14 19.98
N LEU A 65 1.27 6.30 20.39
CA LEU A 65 0.56 5.40 19.47
C LEU A 65 -0.20 6.15 18.39
N LEU A 66 -0.88 7.24 18.75
CA LEU A 66 -1.68 8.05 17.84
C LEU A 66 -0.80 8.78 16.82
N ILE A 67 0.42 9.18 17.19
CA ILE A 67 1.42 9.74 16.25
C ILE A 67 2.04 8.65 15.37
N MET A 68 2.30 7.46 15.91
CA MET A 68 2.85 6.33 15.15
C MET A 68 1.86 5.79 14.10
N ALA A 69 0.56 5.83 14.38
CA ALA A 69 -0.47 5.38 13.45
C ALA A 69 -0.40 6.06 12.06
N PRO A 70 -0.49 7.40 11.91
CA PRO A 70 -0.40 8.06 10.62
C PRO A 70 0.97 7.86 9.95
N ILE A 71 2.05 7.64 10.70
CA ILE A 71 3.37 7.30 10.12
C ILE A 71 3.31 5.94 9.42
N ILE A 72 2.78 4.90 10.08
CA ILE A 72 2.60 3.56 9.49
C ILE A 72 1.67 3.62 8.28
N LEU A 73 0.58 4.39 8.39
CA LEU A 73 -0.35 4.60 7.28
C LEU A 73 0.33 5.31 6.11
N ALA A 74 1.10 6.37 6.36
CA ALA A 74 1.81 7.12 5.33
C ALA A 74 2.80 6.23 4.58
N ILE A 75 3.55 5.37 5.27
CA ILE A 75 4.45 4.38 4.66
C ILE A 75 3.67 3.40 3.76
N GLY A 76 2.53 2.89 4.25
CA GLY A 76 1.65 2.00 3.49
C GLY A 76 1.07 2.66 2.23
N ILE A 77 0.55 3.89 2.37
CA ILE A 77 0.01 4.70 1.27
C ILE A 77 1.12 5.02 0.26
N PHE A 78 2.29 5.45 0.71
CA PHE A 78 3.41 5.77 -0.17
C PHE A 78 3.83 4.55 -1.02
N ARG A 79 3.82 3.35 -0.43
CA ARG A 79 4.11 2.09 -1.15
C ARG A 79 3.03 1.74 -2.17
N LEU A 80 1.75 1.94 -1.84
CA LEU A 80 0.63 1.74 -2.77
C LEU A 80 0.66 2.74 -3.93
N ILE A 81 0.89 4.03 -3.63
CA ILE A 81 0.97 5.10 -4.64
C ILE A 81 2.20 4.93 -5.52
N LYS A 82 3.36 4.57 -4.98
CA LYS A 82 4.58 4.32 -5.78
C LYS A 82 4.33 3.26 -6.85
N VAL A 83 3.64 2.17 -6.50
CA VAL A 83 3.29 1.13 -7.47
C VAL A 83 2.22 1.62 -8.47
N ARG A 84 1.23 2.40 -8.03
CA ARG A 84 0.23 3.00 -8.92
C ARG A 84 0.81 4.06 -9.88
N ASN A 85 1.79 4.85 -9.45
CA ASN A 85 2.40 5.90 -10.26
C ASN A 85 3.31 5.33 -11.35
N ILE A 86 4.08 4.28 -11.05
CA ILE A 86 4.91 3.59 -12.06
C ILE A 86 4.05 3.07 -13.22
N ILE A 87 2.83 2.61 -12.92
CA ILE A 87 1.90 2.09 -13.94
C ILE A 87 1.24 3.24 -14.73
N ARG A 88 0.95 4.36 -14.08
CA ARG A 88 0.32 5.53 -14.73
C ARG A 88 1.25 6.23 -15.71
N GLU A 89 2.55 6.23 -15.47
CA GLU A 89 3.52 6.88 -16.36
C GLU A 89 3.80 6.09 -17.65
N HIS A 90 3.53 4.77 -17.66
CA HIS A 90 3.71 3.92 -18.86
C HIS A 90 2.41 3.63 -19.62
N TYR A 91 1.24 4.07 -19.14
CA TYR A 91 -0.02 3.89 -19.83
C TYR A 91 -0.82 5.20 -19.81
N ASN A 92 -0.34 6.18 -20.57
CA ASN A 92 -1.12 7.37 -20.92
C ASN A 92 -2.21 6.96 -21.93
N VAL A 93 -3.44 6.82 -21.45
CA VAL A 93 -4.67 6.92 -22.24
C VAL A 93 -5.49 8.06 -21.66
#